data_AF-A0A954Z5P3-F1
#
_entry.id   AF-A0A954Z5P3-F1
#
_cell.length_a   1.000
_cell.length_b   1.000
_cell.length_c   1.000
_cell.angle_alpha   90.00
_cell.angle_beta   90.00
_cell.angle_gamma   90.00
#
_symmetry.space_group_name_H-M   'P 1'
#
loop_
_entity.id
_entity.type
_entity.pdbx_description
1 polymer ?
#
loop_
_entity_poly.entity_id
_entity_poly.type
_entity_poly.pdbx_seq_one_letter_code
_entity_poly.pdbx_strand_id
1 'polypeptide(L)'
;MTMVTNPVNLIDRIESLPPFPAVASRIVAACECENLCADRIAAIISEDPALAARILRVANSPFYGAAGKITQVSRAVVRLGTIAVRNLVVGMCACDAFGACGQSDSSHGTLWRHSVASAVAAETIAARIGFKPAEEAFLAGLLHDIGQLAIAKIVPEEFERILHSVAGGMDLLAAERSHLRTDHAELGVRILSRWGLPKSLCDIVGQHHEAIDPAPAPDRRLLAITMLADIYAELMGFGFDIHSSRADSLARIIDSLGLTPSDERLILDTLSQRTDDAFVMFEAGDRSASDGTATSKLAVWISSAASTTHIGPLLLEQLGYETRIVTPEAFVADSTTGAMVFVAMEEAETAETFAGRIARNLKMDVVLLARDDDSSNRRRYEPSSRVFTIPSVFSLFDIAWVEERRNHEYRPHCR
;
A
#
# COMPACT_ATOMS: atom_id res chain seq x y z
N MET A 1 14.61 22.81 25.89
CA MET A 1 13.72 23.82 25.28
C MET A 1 13.28 23.29 23.93
N THR A 2 12.14 22.61 23.89
CA THR A 2 11.49 22.19 22.64
C THR A 2 10.98 23.45 21.96
N MET A 3 11.54 23.81 20.81
CA MET A 3 10.99 24.85 19.95
C MET A 3 9.60 24.37 19.52
N VAL A 4 8.55 24.94 20.10
CA VAL A 4 7.18 24.78 19.58
C VAL A 4 7.13 25.58 18.28
N THR A 5 7.40 24.91 17.16
CA THR A 5 7.18 25.46 15.83
C THR A 5 5.68 25.71 15.66
N ASN A 6 5.31 26.93 15.28
CA ASN A 6 3.91 27.28 15.07
C ASN A 6 3.39 26.52 13.84
N PRO A 7 2.28 25.78 13.93
CA PRO A 7 1.84 24.93 12.83
C PRO A 7 1.46 25.74 11.58
N VAL A 8 1.88 25.25 10.41
CA VAL A 8 1.70 25.90 9.10
C VAL A 8 0.24 25.76 8.67
N ASN A 9 -0.43 26.83 8.27
CA ASN A 9 -1.75 26.71 7.64
C ASN A 9 -1.59 26.27 6.18
N LEU A 10 -1.73 24.98 5.91
CA LEU A 10 -1.53 24.42 4.57
C LEU A 10 -2.69 24.72 3.62
N ILE A 11 -3.89 24.97 4.15
CA ILE A 11 -5.10 25.25 3.37
C ILE A 11 -4.90 26.45 2.44
N ASP A 12 -4.28 27.52 2.94
CA ASP A 12 -4.04 28.75 2.17
C ASP A 12 -3.02 28.53 1.03
N ARG A 13 -2.22 27.46 1.11
CA ARG A 13 -1.21 27.11 0.09
C ARG A 13 -1.74 26.15 -0.97
N ILE A 14 -2.95 25.61 -0.84
CA ILE A 14 -3.58 24.76 -1.86
C ILE A 14 -3.73 25.52 -3.18
N GLU A 15 -3.90 26.84 -3.14
CA GLU A 15 -3.97 27.69 -4.34
C GLU A 15 -2.70 27.64 -5.21
N SER A 16 -1.56 27.25 -4.62
CA SER A 16 -0.30 27.06 -5.33
C SER A 16 -0.21 25.75 -6.12
N LEU A 17 -1.15 24.82 -5.91
CA LEU A 17 -1.19 23.57 -6.68
C LEU A 17 -1.61 23.85 -8.13
N PRO A 18 -0.99 23.14 -9.09
CA PRO A 18 -1.36 23.29 -10.49
C PRO A 18 -2.84 22.95 -10.68
N PRO A 19 -3.56 23.71 -11.54
CA PRO A 19 -4.95 23.40 -11.86
C PRO A 19 -5.05 22.02 -12.51
N PHE A 20 -6.21 21.37 -12.36
CA PHE A 20 -6.45 20.09 -13.04
C PHE A 20 -6.38 20.31 -14.56
N PRO A 21 -5.62 19.48 -15.30
CA PRO A 21 -5.49 19.66 -16.74
C PRO A 21 -6.85 19.65 -17.43
N ALA A 22 -7.08 20.63 -18.33
CA ALA A 22 -8.36 20.79 -19.03
C ALA A 22 -8.79 19.52 -19.80
N VAL A 23 -7.82 18.74 -20.30
CA VAL A 23 -8.06 17.45 -20.95
C VAL A 23 -8.72 16.45 -19.99
N ALA A 24 -8.28 16.39 -18.73
CA ALA A 24 -8.81 15.49 -17.73
C ALA A 24 -10.22 15.91 -17.28
N SER A 25 -10.45 17.22 -17.05
CA SER A 25 -11.80 17.74 -16.77
C SER A 25 -12.79 17.40 -17.89
N ARG A 26 -12.39 17.54 -19.16
CA ARG A 26 -13.24 17.20 -20.31
C ARG A 26 -13.55 15.72 -20.38
N ILE A 27 -12.61 14.84 -20.01
CA ILE A 27 -12.81 13.39 -20.01
C ILE A 27 -13.71 12.96 -18.86
N VAL A 28 -13.55 13.52 -17.66
CA VAL A 28 -14.46 13.30 -16.52
C VAL A 28 -15.89 13.69 -16.91
N ALA A 29 -16.09 14.91 -17.43
CA ALA A 29 -17.40 15.39 -17.87
C ALA A 29 -17.99 14.56 -19.02
N ALA A 30 -17.16 14.05 -19.93
CA ALA A 30 -17.62 13.18 -21.01
C ALA A 30 -18.11 11.81 -20.52
N CYS A 31 -17.61 11.33 -19.38
CA CYS A 31 -18.02 10.07 -18.77
C CYS A 31 -19.28 10.17 -17.90
N GLU A 32 -19.66 11.38 -17.48
CA GLU A 32 -20.91 11.63 -16.74
C GLU A 32 -22.14 11.72 -17.66
N CYS A 33 -21.93 11.82 -18.97
CA CYS A 33 -23.03 11.85 -19.94
C CYS A 33 -23.63 10.44 -20.13
N GLU A 34 -24.97 10.32 -20.09
CA GLU A 34 -25.71 9.05 -20.23
C GLU A 34 -25.35 8.23 -21.48
N ASN A 35 -24.84 8.88 -22.53
CA ASN A 35 -24.29 8.23 -23.72
C ASN A 35 -22.75 8.23 -23.66
N LEU A 36 -22.18 7.31 -22.88
CA LEU A 36 -20.75 7.01 -22.82
C LEU A 36 -20.21 6.66 -24.22
N CYS A 37 -19.75 7.67 -24.96
CA CYS A 37 -19.28 7.50 -26.32
C CYS A 37 -17.75 7.38 -26.33
N ALA A 38 -17.26 6.15 -26.58
CA ALA A 38 -15.83 5.87 -26.72
C ALA A 38 -15.14 6.79 -27.76
N ASP A 39 -15.84 7.15 -28.84
CA ASP A 39 -15.30 8.03 -29.88
C ASP A 39 -15.05 9.45 -29.35
N ARG A 40 -15.92 9.97 -28.47
CA ARG A 40 -15.74 11.29 -27.86
C ARG A 40 -14.52 11.31 -26.94
N ILE A 41 -14.34 10.28 -26.12
CA ILE A 41 -13.17 10.16 -25.24
C ILE A 41 -11.89 10.01 -26.08
N ALA A 42 -11.92 9.18 -27.13
CA ALA A 42 -10.80 9.01 -28.04
C ALA A 42 -10.42 10.33 -28.75
N ALA A 43 -11.41 11.12 -29.16
CA ALA A 43 -11.18 12.44 -29.76
C ALA A 43 -10.48 13.40 -28.79
N ILE A 44 -10.98 13.50 -27.54
CA ILE A 44 -10.37 14.37 -26.51
C ILE A 44 -8.93 13.95 -26.22
N ILE A 45 -8.65 12.64 -26.09
CA ILE A 45 -7.30 12.13 -25.84
C ILE A 45 -6.38 12.41 -27.02
N SER A 46 -6.89 12.32 -28.25
CA SER A 46 -6.09 12.52 -29.46
C SER A 46 -5.66 13.98 -29.67
N GLU A 47 -6.25 14.94 -28.97
CA GLU A 47 -5.82 16.34 -28.98
C GLU A 47 -4.51 16.56 -28.20
N ASP A 48 -4.13 15.63 -27.34
CA ASP A 48 -2.86 15.64 -26.59
C ASP A 48 -1.99 14.45 -27.02
N PRO A 49 -0.98 14.65 -27.88
CA PRO A 49 -0.11 13.58 -28.35
C PRO A 49 0.64 12.84 -27.23
N ALA A 50 0.97 13.51 -26.13
CA ALA A 50 1.66 12.90 -25.00
C ALA A 50 0.72 11.97 -24.22
N LEU A 51 -0.52 12.43 -23.97
CA LEU A 51 -1.55 11.60 -23.34
C LEU A 51 -1.94 10.42 -24.22
N ALA A 52 -2.12 10.64 -25.53
CA ALA A 52 -2.40 9.58 -26.49
C ALA A 52 -1.31 8.50 -26.50
N ALA A 53 -0.04 8.90 -26.50
CA ALA A 53 1.08 7.96 -26.44
C ALA A 53 1.10 7.16 -25.13
N ARG A 54 0.80 7.78 -23.98
CA ARG A 54 0.70 7.09 -22.68
C ARG A 54 -0.45 6.09 -22.66
N ILE A 55 -1.64 6.48 -23.14
CA ILE A 55 -2.80 5.56 -23.24
C ILE A 55 -2.49 4.37 -24.15
N LEU A 56 -1.85 4.61 -25.30
CA LEU A 56 -1.41 3.52 -26.17
C LEU A 56 -0.40 2.60 -25.49
N ARG A 57 0.56 3.16 -24.73
CA ARG A 57 1.52 2.36 -23.96
C ARG A 57 0.80 1.46 -22.94
N VAL A 58 -0.12 2.03 -22.16
CA VAL A 58 -0.91 1.28 -21.18
C VAL A 58 -1.76 0.21 -21.84
N ALA A 59 -2.42 0.52 -22.97
CA ALA A 59 -3.23 -0.45 -23.72
C ALA A 59 -2.43 -1.63 -24.31
N ASN A 60 -1.11 -1.48 -24.42
CA ASN A 60 -0.19 -2.54 -24.85
C ASN A 60 0.60 -3.16 -23.70
N SER A 61 0.37 -2.75 -22.45
CA SER A 61 1.06 -3.28 -21.28
C SER A 61 0.60 -4.70 -20.94
N PRO A 62 1.45 -5.51 -20.28
CA PRO A 62 1.09 -6.86 -19.82
C PRO A 62 -0.20 -6.89 -18.99
N PHE A 63 -0.43 -5.86 -18.17
CA PHE A 63 -1.61 -5.75 -17.30
C PHE A 63 -2.95 -5.85 -18.03
N TYR A 64 -3.08 -5.25 -19.22
CA TYR A 64 -4.30 -5.31 -20.04
C TYR A 64 -4.24 -6.43 -21.10
N GLY A 65 -3.23 -7.30 -21.00
CA GLY A 65 -2.99 -8.46 -21.84
C GLY A 65 -2.36 -8.14 -23.20
N ALA A 66 -1.90 -9.18 -23.91
CA ALA A 66 -1.25 -9.07 -25.22
C ALA A 66 -2.16 -9.55 -26.37
N ALA A 67 -3.32 -8.92 -26.59
CA ALA A 67 -4.14 -9.17 -27.79
C ALA A 67 -3.74 -8.26 -28.96
N GLY A 68 -2.51 -8.46 -29.48
CA GLY A 68 -1.98 -7.71 -30.62
C GLY A 68 -1.62 -6.24 -30.32
N LYS A 69 -0.75 -5.66 -31.16
CA LYS A 69 -0.27 -4.29 -30.99
C LYS A 69 -1.36 -3.27 -31.34
N ILE A 70 -1.76 -2.46 -30.36
CA ILE A 70 -2.71 -1.35 -30.53
C ILE A 70 -1.95 -0.09 -30.92
N THR A 71 -2.33 0.50 -32.05
CA THR A 71 -1.69 1.71 -32.61
C THR A 71 -2.64 2.90 -32.70
N GLN A 72 -3.92 2.72 -32.36
CA GLN A 72 -4.95 3.76 -32.47
C GLN A 72 -5.65 3.99 -31.14
N VAL A 73 -5.83 5.25 -30.75
CA VAL A 73 -6.46 5.65 -29.48
C VAL A 73 -7.89 5.13 -29.38
N SER A 74 -8.68 5.21 -30.45
CA SER A 74 -10.05 4.69 -30.47
C SER A 74 -10.11 3.20 -30.11
N ARG A 75 -9.19 2.38 -30.66
CA ARG A 75 -9.08 0.95 -30.32
C ARG A 75 -8.63 0.73 -28.88
N ALA A 76 -7.72 1.58 -28.37
CA ALA A 76 -7.34 1.54 -26.96
C ALA A 76 -8.55 1.81 -26.05
N VAL A 77 -9.36 2.84 -26.34
CA VAL A 77 -10.56 3.17 -25.56
C VAL A 77 -11.59 2.05 -25.60
N VAL A 78 -11.84 1.44 -26.77
CA VAL A 78 -12.78 0.31 -26.86
C VAL A 78 -12.29 -0.90 -26.06
N ARG A 79 -10.99 -1.19 -26.07
CA ARG A 79 -10.44 -2.34 -25.36
C ARG A 79 -10.40 -2.14 -23.85
N LEU A 80 -9.89 -0.98 -23.42
CA LEU A 80 -9.75 -0.65 -22.00
C LEU A 80 -11.12 -0.37 -21.36
N GLY A 81 -12.05 0.17 -22.14
CA GLY A 81 -13.30 0.71 -21.63
C GLY A 81 -13.16 2.19 -21.28
N THR A 82 -14.28 2.90 -21.36
CA THR A 82 -14.35 4.36 -21.15
C THR A 82 -14.01 4.74 -19.70
N ILE A 83 -14.48 3.96 -18.73
CA ILE A 83 -14.26 4.20 -17.29
C ILE A 83 -12.78 3.98 -16.93
N ALA A 84 -12.18 2.87 -17.38
CA ALA A 84 -10.75 2.61 -17.15
C ALA A 84 -9.87 3.71 -17.77
N VAL A 85 -10.18 4.14 -19.00
CA VAL A 85 -9.45 5.24 -19.65
C VAL A 85 -9.58 6.55 -18.88
N ARG A 86 -10.79 6.91 -18.43
CA ARG A 86 -11.00 8.08 -17.56
C ARG A 86 -10.10 8.01 -16.34
N ASN A 87 -10.07 6.88 -15.66
CA ASN A 87 -9.29 6.70 -14.44
C ASN A 87 -7.78 6.78 -14.70
N LEU A 88 -7.30 6.17 -15.78
CA LEU A 88 -5.91 6.27 -16.21
C LEU A 88 -5.52 7.72 -16.48
N VAL A 89 -6.37 8.48 -17.18
CA VAL A 89 -6.09 9.90 -17.47
C VAL A 89 -6.06 10.72 -16.19
N VAL A 90 -7.05 10.56 -15.30
CA VAL A 90 -7.09 11.26 -14.02
C VAL A 90 -5.83 10.93 -13.19
N GLY A 91 -5.47 9.65 -13.09
CA GLY A 91 -4.27 9.19 -12.39
C GLY A 91 -2.97 9.76 -12.97
N MET A 92 -2.83 9.72 -14.29
CA MET A 92 -1.68 10.30 -14.99
C MET A 92 -1.54 11.80 -14.73
N CYS A 93 -2.66 12.55 -14.77
CA CYS A 93 -2.66 13.97 -14.46
C CYS A 93 -2.35 14.25 -12.99
N ALA A 94 -2.83 13.41 -12.06
CA ALA A 94 -2.49 13.50 -10.64
C ALA A 94 -0.99 13.28 -10.40
N CYS A 95 -0.42 12.23 -11.00
CA CYS A 95 1.02 11.95 -10.95
C CYS A 95 1.86 13.14 -11.43
N ASP A 96 1.49 13.72 -12.57
CA ASP A 96 2.18 14.86 -13.17
C ASP A 96 2.04 16.11 -12.28
N ALA A 97 0.83 16.37 -11.75
CA ALA A 97 0.54 17.50 -10.88
C ALA A 97 1.38 17.49 -9.60
N PHE A 98 1.66 16.31 -9.05
CA PHE A 98 2.46 16.16 -7.83
C PHE A 98 3.94 15.81 -8.08
N GLY A 99 4.35 15.63 -9.34
CA GLY A 99 5.74 15.35 -9.70
C GLY A 99 6.25 13.99 -9.20
N ALA A 100 5.33 13.06 -8.93
CA ALA A 100 5.67 11.74 -8.40
C ALA A 100 6.12 10.74 -9.50
N CYS A 101 5.91 11.10 -10.76
CA CYS A 101 6.28 10.28 -11.91
C CYS A 101 7.81 10.13 -12.01
N GLY A 102 8.30 8.88 -11.91
CA GLY A 102 9.71 8.53 -12.15
C GLY A 102 10.66 8.69 -10.96
N GLN A 103 10.17 9.04 -9.76
CA GLN A 103 11.01 9.31 -8.58
C GLN A 103 10.96 8.20 -7.50
N SER A 104 11.31 6.95 -7.82
CA SER A 104 11.16 5.80 -6.89
C SER A 104 11.79 5.97 -5.51
N ASP A 105 12.89 6.72 -5.42
CA ASP A 105 13.70 6.78 -4.20
C ASP A 105 13.37 8.01 -3.35
N SER A 106 12.34 8.77 -3.75
CA SER A 106 11.81 9.93 -3.02
C SER A 106 10.56 9.57 -2.24
N SER A 107 10.25 10.35 -1.21
CA SER A 107 9.00 10.19 -0.45
C SER A 107 7.76 10.25 -1.37
N HIS A 108 7.80 11.06 -2.43
CA HIS A 108 6.75 11.11 -3.47
C HIS A 108 6.61 9.80 -4.26
N GLY A 109 7.72 9.14 -4.58
CA GLY A 109 7.71 7.86 -5.28
C GLY A 109 7.07 6.76 -4.44
N THR A 110 7.42 6.69 -3.16
CA THR A 110 6.80 5.74 -2.23
C THR A 110 5.30 6.00 -2.07
N LEU A 111 4.89 7.26 -1.87
CA LEU A 111 3.46 7.63 -1.80
C LEU A 111 2.70 7.27 -3.08
N TRP A 112 3.31 7.47 -4.24
CA TRP A 112 2.69 7.13 -5.52
C TRP A 112 2.60 5.63 -5.74
N ARG A 113 3.63 4.86 -5.36
CA ARG A 113 3.58 3.39 -5.40
C ARG A 113 2.50 2.85 -4.46
N HIS A 114 2.35 3.42 -3.27
CA HIS A 114 1.22 3.13 -2.39
C HIS A 114 -0.12 3.39 -3.09
N SER A 115 -0.30 4.59 -3.67
CA SER A 115 -1.53 4.94 -4.40
C SER A 115 -1.86 3.95 -5.52
N VAL A 116 -0.87 3.53 -6.31
CA VAL A 116 -1.06 2.55 -7.39
C VAL A 116 -1.37 1.16 -6.83
N ALA A 117 -0.68 0.71 -5.79
CA ALA A 117 -0.97 -0.58 -5.14
C ALA A 117 -2.40 -0.60 -4.56
N SER A 118 -2.81 0.47 -3.87
CA SER A 118 -4.16 0.66 -3.33
C SER A 118 -5.21 0.68 -4.45
N ALA A 119 -4.90 1.25 -5.62
CA ALA A 119 -5.79 1.20 -6.79
C ALA A 119 -6.01 -0.23 -7.31
N VAL A 120 -4.92 -1.00 -7.47
CA VAL A 120 -5.00 -2.41 -7.91
C VAL A 120 -5.73 -3.26 -6.88
N ALA A 121 -5.49 -3.02 -5.58
CA ALA A 121 -6.17 -3.69 -4.48
C ALA A 121 -7.66 -3.43 -4.50
N ALA A 122 -8.07 -2.16 -4.59
CA ALA A 122 -9.46 -1.76 -4.63
C ALA A 122 -10.20 -2.38 -5.82
N GLU A 123 -9.61 -2.36 -7.02
CA GLU A 123 -10.20 -2.98 -8.20
C GLU A 123 -10.33 -4.51 -8.05
N THR A 124 -9.30 -5.16 -7.51
CA THR A 124 -9.28 -6.62 -7.31
C THR A 124 -10.33 -7.06 -6.29
N ILE A 125 -10.42 -6.35 -5.16
CA ILE A 125 -11.45 -6.57 -4.14
C ILE A 125 -12.84 -6.35 -4.75
N ALA A 126 -13.05 -5.23 -5.45
CA ALA A 126 -14.33 -4.90 -6.09
C ALA A 126 -14.78 -5.99 -7.08
N ALA A 127 -13.87 -6.45 -7.94
CA ALA A 127 -14.14 -7.53 -8.88
C ALA A 127 -14.51 -8.83 -8.15
N ARG A 128 -13.80 -9.17 -7.07
CA ARG A 128 -14.02 -10.40 -6.30
C ARG A 128 -15.39 -10.46 -5.64
N ILE A 129 -15.86 -9.33 -5.12
CA ILE A 129 -17.16 -9.21 -4.43
C ILE A 129 -18.31 -8.79 -5.36
N GLY A 130 -18.04 -8.70 -6.67
CA GLY A 130 -19.03 -8.33 -7.69
C GLY A 130 -19.51 -6.88 -7.63
N PHE A 131 -18.73 -5.96 -7.05
CA PHE A 131 -18.99 -4.53 -7.09
C PHE A 131 -18.79 -4.00 -8.51
N LYS A 132 -19.74 -3.20 -9.03
CA LYS A 132 -19.70 -2.68 -10.40
C LYS A 132 -20.02 -1.17 -10.44
N PRO A 133 -19.27 -0.38 -11.22
CA PRO A 133 -18.06 -0.76 -11.98
C PRO A 133 -16.88 -1.01 -11.03
N ALA A 134 -16.08 -2.04 -11.28
CA ALA A 134 -14.88 -2.30 -10.45
C ALA A 134 -13.82 -1.21 -10.66
N GLU A 135 -13.82 -0.60 -11.85
CA GLU A 135 -12.96 0.50 -12.22
C GLU A 135 -13.18 1.74 -11.33
N GLU A 136 -14.39 1.98 -10.81
CA GLU A 136 -14.61 3.06 -9.84
C GLU A 136 -13.80 2.85 -8.55
N ALA A 137 -13.63 1.59 -8.13
CA ALA A 137 -12.77 1.26 -6.98
C ALA A 137 -11.30 1.51 -7.27
N PHE A 138 -10.84 1.24 -8.50
CA PHE A 138 -9.48 1.60 -8.91
C PHE A 138 -9.20 3.09 -8.71
N LEU A 139 -10.10 3.97 -9.17
CA LEU A 139 -9.91 5.42 -9.05
C LEU A 139 -9.95 5.87 -7.58
N ALA A 140 -10.85 5.30 -6.78
CA ALA A 140 -10.92 5.58 -5.35
C ALA A 140 -9.62 5.19 -4.63
N GLY A 141 -9.12 3.98 -4.86
CA GLY A 141 -7.83 3.54 -4.32
C GLY A 141 -6.65 4.39 -4.80
N LEU A 142 -6.67 4.88 -6.05
CA LEU A 142 -5.59 5.71 -6.58
C LEU A 142 -5.53 7.12 -5.95
N LEU A 143 -6.68 7.68 -5.56
CA LEU A 143 -6.79 9.08 -5.14
C LEU A 143 -7.05 9.27 -3.65
N HIS A 144 -7.28 8.21 -2.89
CA HIS A 144 -7.62 8.30 -1.45
C HIS A 144 -6.58 9.13 -0.66
N ASP A 145 -5.30 8.96 -0.98
CA ASP A 145 -4.17 9.60 -0.30
C ASP A 145 -3.56 10.78 -1.07
N ILE A 146 -4.30 11.36 -2.02
CA ILE A 146 -3.82 12.50 -2.83
C ILE A 146 -3.39 13.70 -1.98
N GLY A 147 -3.95 13.85 -0.78
CA GLY A 147 -3.53 14.85 0.19
C GLY A 147 -2.10 14.66 0.68
N GLN A 148 -1.64 13.42 0.91
CA GLN A 148 -0.27 13.16 1.36
C GLN A 148 0.74 13.57 0.27
N LEU A 149 0.44 13.28 -1.00
CA LEU A 149 1.23 13.73 -2.14
C LEU A 149 1.33 15.27 -2.19
N ALA A 150 0.25 15.96 -1.85
CA ALA A 150 0.23 17.41 -1.75
C ALA A 150 1.06 17.93 -0.57
N ILE A 151 0.96 17.32 0.61
CA ILE A 151 1.78 17.69 1.79
C ILE A 151 3.26 17.55 1.45
N ALA A 152 3.67 16.38 0.95
CA ALA A 152 5.06 16.09 0.58
C ALA A 152 5.60 17.08 -0.46
N LYS A 153 4.74 17.58 -1.36
CA LYS A 153 5.13 18.56 -2.39
C LYS A 153 5.19 20.00 -1.88
N ILE A 154 4.19 20.46 -1.13
CA ILE A 154 4.04 21.87 -0.76
C ILE A 154 4.91 22.20 0.45
N VAL A 155 5.05 21.25 1.40
CA VAL A 155 5.76 21.44 2.67
C VAL A 155 6.67 20.23 2.98
N PRO A 156 7.66 19.91 2.13
CA PRO A 156 8.50 18.72 2.27
C PRO A 156 9.21 18.64 3.64
N GLU A 157 9.67 19.77 4.18
CA GLU A 157 10.32 19.79 5.50
C GLU A 157 9.36 19.44 6.65
N GLU A 158 8.10 19.87 6.57
CA GLU A 158 7.09 19.51 7.59
C GLU A 158 6.64 18.05 7.41
N PHE A 159 6.59 17.55 6.17
CA PHE A 159 6.31 16.15 5.89
C PHE A 159 7.34 15.23 6.57
N GLU A 160 8.63 15.54 6.45
CA GLU A 160 9.68 14.78 7.15
C GLU A 160 9.54 14.84 8.69
N ARG A 161 9.10 15.97 9.26
CA ARG A 161 8.81 16.08 10.70
C ARG A 161 7.60 15.27 11.12
N ILE A 162 6.57 15.19 10.27
CA ILE A 162 5.41 14.33 10.48
C ILE A 162 5.87 12.87 10.49
N LEU A 163 6.62 12.43 9.48
CA LEU A 163 7.18 11.07 9.41
C LEU A 163 8.03 10.74 10.65
N HIS A 164 8.85 11.68 11.13
CA HIS A 164 9.61 11.49 12.37
C HIS A 164 8.72 11.39 13.61
N SER A 165 7.62 12.17 13.69
CA SER A 165 6.67 12.12 14.80
C SER A 165 5.93 10.78 14.83
N VAL A 166 5.55 10.31 13.64
CA VAL A 166 4.92 9.01 13.40
C VAL A 166 5.86 7.86 13.79
N ALA A 167 7.13 7.90 13.36
CA ALA A 167 8.16 6.97 13.81
C ALA A 167 8.40 7.01 15.34
N GLY A 168 8.04 8.12 16.00
CA GLY A 168 8.02 8.28 17.45
C GLY A 168 6.80 7.66 18.15
N GLY A 169 5.86 7.08 17.40
CA GLY A 169 4.64 6.44 17.89
C GLY A 169 3.40 7.33 17.93
N MET A 170 3.42 8.49 17.25
CA MET A 170 2.23 9.32 17.08
C MET A 170 1.37 8.78 15.93
N ASP A 171 0.05 8.80 16.08
CA ASP A 171 -0.89 8.53 14.99
C ASP A 171 -0.69 9.53 13.83
N LEU A 172 -0.72 9.05 12.58
CA LEU A 172 -0.48 9.86 11.38
C LEU A 172 -1.37 11.11 11.31
N LEU A 173 -2.68 10.98 11.49
CA LEU A 173 -3.60 12.13 11.42
C LEU A 173 -3.35 13.11 12.58
N ALA A 174 -3.06 12.59 13.77
CA ALA A 174 -2.67 13.42 14.90
C ALA A 174 -1.37 14.20 14.62
N ALA A 175 -0.38 13.55 14.03
CA ALA A 175 0.88 14.17 13.63
C ALA A 175 0.63 15.27 12.59
N GLU A 176 -0.07 14.98 11.50
CA GLU A 176 -0.42 15.97 10.47
C GLU A 176 -1.14 17.18 11.06
N ARG A 177 -2.21 16.96 11.83
CA ARG A 177 -2.98 18.05 12.46
C ARG A 177 -2.12 18.88 13.41
N SER A 178 -1.17 18.26 14.12
CA SER A 178 -0.27 18.97 15.03
C SER A 178 0.71 19.89 14.31
N HIS A 179 1.18 19.50 13.12
CA HIS A 179 2.14 20.27 12.31
C HIS A 179 1.48 21.23 11.31
N LEU A 180 0.29 20.89 10.81
CA LEU A 180 -0.36 21.53 9.64
C LEU A 180 -1.76 22.11 9.91
N ARG A 181 -2.34 21.88 11.09
CA ARG A 181 -3.74 22.23 11.44
C ARG A 181 -4.83 21.59 10.55
N THR A 182 -4.44 20.66 9.69
CA THR A 182 -5.28 19.87 8.79
C THR A 182 -4.63 18.49 8.67
N ASP A 183 -5.36 17.52 8.14
CA ASP A 183 -4.82 16.23 7.72
C ASP A 183 -4.90 16.05 6.19
N HIS A 184 -4.31 14.98 5.68
CA HIS A 184 -4.33 14.66 4.26
C HIS A 184 -5.72 14.30 3.75
N ALA A 185 -6.61 13.75 4.56
CA ALA A 185 -7.97 13.41 4.14
C ALA A 185 -8.77 14.69 3.83
N GLU A 186 -8.76 15.68 4.73
CA GLU A 186 -9.39 16.99 4.51
C GLU A 186 -8.75 17.72 3.32
N LEU A 187 -7.42 17.66 3.20
CA LEU A 187 -6.70 18.26 2.08
C LEU A 187 -7.07 17.59 0.75
N GLY A 188 -7.18 16.27 0.72
CA GLY A 188 -7.58 15.49 -0.44
C GLY A 188 -8.97 15.89 -0.92
N VAL A 189 -9.95 16.00 -0.03
CA VAL A 189 -11.31 16.49 -0.35
C VAL A 189 -11.26 17.83 -1.07
N ARG A 190 -10.46 18.79 -0.56
CA ARG A 190 -10.33 20.13 -1.15
C ARG A 190 -9.70 20.07 -2.55
N ILE A 191 -8.68 19.23 -2.75
CA ILE A 191 -8.04 19.02 -4.05
C ILE A 191 -9.04 18.45 -5.06
N LEU A 192 -9.71 17.36 -4.71
CA LEU A 192 -10.65 16.68 -5.62
C LEU A 192 -11.86 17.56 -5.95
N SER A 193 -12.39 18.29 -4.96
CA SER A 193 -13.48 19.25 -5.17
C SER A 193 -13.07 20.36 -6.13
N ARG A 194 -11.85 20.90 -5.99
CA ARG A 194 -11.31 21.92 -6.91
C ARG A 194 -11.09 21.37 -8.32
N TRP A 195 -10.79 20.09 -8.45
CA TRP A 195 -10.65 19.42 -9.74
C TRP A 195 -12.00 19.09 -10.39
N GLY A 196 -13.11 19.30 -9.68
CA GLY A 196 -14.47 19.02 -10.15
C GLY A 196 -14.79 17.53 -10.21
N LEU A 197 -14.13 16.71 -9.37
CA LEU A 197 -14.46 15.29 -9.29
C LEU A 197 -15.78 15.05 -8.54
N PRO A 198 -16.44 13.90 -8.76
CA PRO A 198 -17.72 13.59 -8.13
C PRO A 198 -17.67 13.66 -6.60
N LYS A 199 -18.77 14.14 -6.00
CA LYS A 199 -18.90 14.24 -4.53
C LYS A 199 -18.71 12.88 -3.85
N SER A 200 -19.18 11.79 -4.45
CA SER A 200 -18.99 10.43 -3.92
C SER A 200 -17.52 10.07 -3.71
N LEU A 201 -16.66 10.45 -4.65
CA LEU A 201 -15.21 10.24 -4.54
C LEU A 201 -14.59 11.15 -3.47
N CYS A 202 -15.05 12.41 -3.39
CA CYS A 202 -14.63 13.31 -2.32
C CYS A 202 -15.01 12.77 -0.94
N ASP A 203 -16.23 12.25 -0.78
CA ASP A 203 -16.70 11.66 0.48
C ASP A 203 -15.83 10.45 0.89
N ILE A 204 -15.44 9.58 -0.06
CA ILE A 204 -14.54 8.45 0.19
C ILE A 204 -13.18 8.94 0.70
N VAL A 205 -12.57 9.89 0.00
CA VAL A 205 -11.28 10.48 0.39
C VAL A 205 -11.37 11.17 1.75
N GLY A 206 -12.48 11.80 2.10
CA GLY A 206 -12.65 12.40 3.42
C GLY A 206 -12.84 11.41 4.56
N GLN A 207 -13.37 10.21 4.27
CA GLN A 207 -13.85 9.26 5.30
C GLN A 207 -13.00 8.00 5.42
N HIS A 208 -11.95 7.81 4.61
CA HIS A 208 -11.18 6.55 4.58
C HIS A 208 -10.38 6.23 5.85
N HIS A 209 -10.29 7.15 6.82
CA HIS A 209 -9.75 6.87 8.16
C HIS A 209 -10.82 6.72 9.25
N GLU A 210 -12.09 6.91 8.93
CA GLU A 210 -13.18 6.78 9.90
C GLU A 210 -13.44 5.30 10.23
N ALA A 211 -14.05 5.05 11.40
CA ALA A 211 -14.50 3.71 11.74
C ALA A 211 -15.61 3.25 10.77
N ILE A 212 -15.52 2.01 10.30
CA ILE A 212 -16.58 1.38 9.51
C ILE A 212 -17.57 0.67 10.45
N ASP A 213 -18.85 0.96 10.25
CA ASP A 213 -19.94 0.20 10.88
C ASP A 213 -19.93 -1.25 10.37
N PRO A 214 -20.21 -2.26 11.23
CA PRO A 214 -20.19 -3.68 10.84
C PRO A 214 -21.15 -4.06 9.70
N ALA A 215 -22.17 -3.24 9.46
CA ALA A 215 -23.13 -3.40 8.36
C ALA A 215 -23.22 -2.07 7.58
N PRO A 216 -22.22 -1.75 6.75
CA PRO A 216 -22.21 -0.53 5.97
C PRO A 216 -23.40 -0.54 5.03
N ALA A 217 -24.10 0.58 4.95
CA ALA A 217 -25.14 0.75 3.94
C ALA A 217 -24.54 0.49 2.52
N PRO A 218 -25.34 0.05 1.54
CA PRO A 218 -24.84 -0.35 0.21
C PRO A 218 -24.00 0.72 -0.50
N ASP A 219 -24.24 1.99 -0.20
CA ASP A 219 -23.50 3.16 -0.68
C ASP A 219 -22.11 3.32 -0.05
N ARG A 220 -21.84 2.68 1.10
CA ARG A 220 -20.54 2.66 1.78
C ARG A 220 -19.64 1.49 1.36
N ARG A 221 -20.10 0.59 0.47
CA ARG A 221 -19.25 -0.53 0.00
C ARG A 221 -17.97 -0.05 -0.67
N LEU A 222 -18.04 1.02 -1.48
CA LEU A 222 -16.86 1.56 -2.14
C LEU A 222 -15.84 2.12 -1.15
N LEU A 223 -16.29 2.78 -0.09
CA LEU A 223 -15.45 3.23 1.02
C LEU A 223 -14.77 2.03 1.72
N ALA A 224 -15.53 0.98 2.05
CA ALA A 224 -14.98 -0.22 2.67
C ALA A 224 -13.94 -0.94 1.78
N ILE A 225 -14.19 -0.99 0.46
CA ILE A 225 -13.22 -1.49 -0.52
C ILE A 225 -11.94 -0.65 -0.49
N THR A 226 -12.06 0.68 -0.53
CA THR A 226 -10.91 1.59 -0.50
C THR A 226 -10.08 1.45 0.78
N MET A 227 -10.74 1.33 1.93
CA MET A 227 -10.05 1.15 3.21
C MET A 227 -9.35 -0.21 3.32
N LEU A 228 -9.98 -1.29 2.85
CA LEU A 228 -9.32 -2.60 2.80
C LEU A 228 -8.12 -2.59 1.84
N ALA A 229 -8.28 -1.89 0.71
CA ALA A 229 -7.25 -1.77 -0.30
C ALA A 229 -6.01 -1.00 0.20
N ASP A 230 -6.22 0.10 0.92
CA ASP A 230 -5.18 0.85 1.63
C ASP A 230 -4.39 -0.09 2.57
N ILE A 231 -5.09 -0.80 3.46
CA ILE A 231 -4.46 -1.76 4.38
C ILE A 231 -3.70 -2.87 3.62
N TYR A 232 -4.26 -3.42 2.55
CA TYR A 232 -3.59 -4.47 1.77
C TYR A 232 -2.35 -3.94 1.04
N ALA A 233 -2.36 -2.70 0.55
CA ALA A 233 -1.19 -2.07 -0.03
C ALA A 233 -0.08 -1.86 1.01
N GLU A 234 -0.44 -1.38 2.21
CA GLU A 234 0.48 -1.24 3.35
C GLU A 234 1.09 -2.60 3.75
N LEU A 235 0.27 -3.66 3.85
CA LEU A 235 0.72 -5.03 4.15
C LEU A 235 1.68 -5.60 3.09
N MET A 236 1.54 -5.16 1.85
CA MET A 236 2.45 -5.47 0.74
C MET A 236 3.69 -4.57 0.70
N GLY A 237 3.90 -3.75 1.73
CA GLY A 237 5.06 -2.86 1.87
C GLY A 237 5.03 -1.61 1.02
N PHE A 238 3.87 -1.25 0.48
CA PHE A 238 3.69 0.02 -0.18
C PHE A 238 3.09 1.01 0.81
N GLY A 239 3.87 1.97 1.27
CA GLY A 239 3.43 2.97 2.25
C GLY A 239 4.49 3.29 3.28
N PHE A 240 4.15 4.15 4.23
CA PHE A 240 5.06 4.58 5.30
C PHE A 240 4.74 3.98 6.66
N ASP A 241 3.59 3.32 6.83
CA ASP A 241 3.21 2.77 8.14
C ASP A 241 2.21 1.60 8.07
N ILE A 242 2.22 0.79 9.13
CA ILE A 242 1.09 -0.06 9.54
C ILE A 242 0.92 0.24 11.04
N HIS A 243 -0.01 1.13 11.37
CA HIS A 243 -0.37 1.31 12.78
C HIS A 243 -1.26 0.16 13.25
N SER A 244 -0.82 -0.49 14.34
CA SER A 244 -1.56 -1.46 15.16
C SER A 244 -3.04 -1.12 15.46
N SER A 245 -3.42 0.16 15.41
CA SER A 245 -4.79 0.65 15.62
C SER A 245 -5.78 0.23 14.52
N ARG A 246 -5.31 -0.24 13.36
CA ARG A 246 -6.15 -0.63 12.22
C ARG A 246 -6.55 -2.11 12.19
N ALA A 247 -6.01 -2.95 13.08
CA ALA A 247 -6.28 -4.40 13.08
C ALA A 247 -7.76 -4.74 13.38
N ASP A 248 -8.36 -4.07 14.35
CA ASP A 248 -9.79 -4.24 14.67
C ASP A 248 -10.69 -3.72 13.53
N SER A 249 -10.24 -2.69 12.81
CA SER A 249 -10.93 -2.16 11.64
C SER A 249 -10.87 -3.15 10.47
N LEU A 250 -9.73 -3.82 10.26
CA LEU A 250 -9.54 -4.80 9.19
C LEU A 250 -10.57 -5.95 9.25
N ALA A 251 -10.71 -6.58 10.42
CA ALA A 251 -11.65 -7.69 10.59
C ALA A 251 -13.11 -7.27 10.30
N ARG A 252 -13.52 -6.10 10.80
CA ARG A 252 -14.87 -5.56 10.54
C ARG A 252 -15.10 -5.26 9.06
N ILE A 253 -14.08 -4.74 8.36
CA ILE A 253 -14.19 -4.43 6.94
C ILE A 253 -14.32 -5.72 6.12
N ILE A 254 -13.50 -6.73 6.40
CA ILE A 254 -13.56 -8.05 5.74
C ILE A 254 -14.96 -8.66 5.91
N ASP A 255 -15.47 -8.69 7.16
CA ASP A 255 -16.80 -9.19 7.47
C ASP A 255 -17.90 -8.40 6.72
N SER A 256 -17.79 -7.08 6.69
CA SER A 256 -18.75 -6.20 6.02
C SER A 256 -18.82 -6.39 4.51
N LEU A 257 -17.70 -6.79 3.89
CA LEU A 257 -17.60 -7.10 2.47
C LEU A 257 -17.97 -8.55 2.16
N GLY A 258 -18.20 -9.37 3.19
CA GLY A 258 -18.52 -10.80 3.07
C GLY A 258 -17.37 -11.62 2.50
N LEU A 259 -16.12 -11.19 2.74
CA LEU A 259 -14.93 -11.87 2.27
C LEU A 259 -14.63 -13.07 3.17
N THR A 260 -14.34 -14.22 2.55
CA THR A 260 -13.84 -15.40 3.24
C THR A 260 -12.31 -15.42 3.21
N PRO A 261 -11.65 -16.20 4.09
CA PRO A 261 -10.19 -16.35 4.06
C PRO A 261 -9.64 -16.84 2.70
N SER A 262 -10.45 -17.59 1.94
CA SER A 262 -10.07 -18.01 0.58
C SER A 262 -10.12 -16.85 -0.42
N ASP A 263 -11.03 -15.90 -0.24
CA ASP A 263 -11.13 -14.70 -1.06
C ASP A 263 -9.95 -13.77 -0.82
N GLU A 264 -9.61 -13.55 0.45
CA GLU A 264 -8.46 -12.74 0.86
C GLU A 264 -7.16 -13.27 0.25
N ARG A 265 -6.93 -14.59 0.32
CA ARG A 265 -5.77 -15.22 -0.30
C ARG A 265 -5.71 -14.95 -1.80
N LEU A 266 -6.83 -15.17 -2.52
CA LEU A 266 -6.88 -14.96 -3.96
C LEU A 266 -6.65 -13.49 -4.34
N ILE A 267 -7.16 -12.56 -3.52
CA ILE A 267 -6.95 -11.12 -3.70
C ILE A 267 -5.46 -10.79 -3.54
N LEU A 268 -4.82 -11.24 -2.46
CA LEU A 268 -3.39 -10.98 -2.21
C LEU A 268 -2.49 -11.61 -3.29
N ASP A 269 -2.78 -12.83 -3.73
CA ASP A 269 -2.05 -13.49 -4.82
C ASP A 269 -2.18 -12.70 -6.13
N THR A 270 -3.40 -12.25 -6.44
CA THR A 270 -3.67 -11.43 -7.62
C THR A 270 -2.98 -10.08 -7.54
N LEU A 271 -2.93 -9.48 -6.34
CA LEU A 271 -2.29 -8.20 -6.12
C LEU A 271 -0.79 -8.27 -6.36
N SER A 272 -0.11 -9.28 -5.82
CA SER A 272 1.31 -9.49 -6.04
C SER A 272 1.65 -9.56 -7.53
N GLN A 273 0.85 -10.28 -8.31
CA GLN A 273 1.07 -10.42 -9.76
C GLN A 273 0.78 -9.14 -10.54
N ARG A 274 -0.27 -8.38 -10.17
CA ARG A 274 -0.75 -7.23 -10.94
C ARG A 274 -0.07 -5.91 -10.58
N THR A 275 0.52 -5.81 -9.39
CA THR A 275 1.04 -4.54 -8.87
C THR A 275 2.31 -4.09 -9.62
N ASP A 276 3.23 -5.02 -9.93
CA ASP A 276 4.43 -4.72 -10.72
C ASP A 276 4.07 -4.21 -12.12
N ASP A 277 3.13 -4.90 -12.78
CA ASP A 277 2.61 -4.51 -14.09
C ASP A 277 1.92 -3.12 -14.05
N ALA A 278 1.26 -2.78 -12.94
CA ALA A 278 0.61 -1.49 -12.75
C ALA A 278 1.63 -0.35 -12.57
N PHE A 279 2.75 -0.57 -11.87
CA PHE A 279 3.79 0.46 -11.75
C PHE A 279 4.35 0.87 -13.11
N VAL A 280 4.57 -0.09 -14.00
CA VAL A 280 5.04 0.16 -15.38
C VAL A 280 4.09 1.08 -16.16
N MET A 281 2.80 1.09 -15.85
CA MET A 281 1.84 1.99 -16.52
C MET A 281 2.10 3.48 -16.24
N PHE A 282 2.51 3.78 -15.02
CA PHE A 282 2.61 5.15 -14.51
C PHE A 282 4.06 5.65 -14.44
N GLU A 283 5.06 4.78 -14.57
CA GLU A 283 6.46 5.19 -14.68
C GLU A 283 6.84 5.68 -16.10
N ALA A 284 7.59 6.78 -16.14
CA ALA A 284 8.21 7.29 -17.35
C ALA A 284 9.69 6.85 -17.40
N GLY A 285 9.94 5.59 -17.75
CA GLY A 285 11.31 5.09 -17.94
C GLY A 285 11.45 3.61 -17.64
N ASP A 286 12.28 2.95 -18.45
CA ASP A 286 12.62 1.54 -18.37
C ASP A 286 13.39 1.25 -17.07
N ARG A 287 12.93 0.29 -16.27
CA ARG A 287 13.70 -0.28 -15.16
C ARG A 287 14.04 -1.72 -15.50
N SER A 288 15.32 -1.94 -15.74
CA SER A 288 15.92 -3.27 -15.64
C SER A 288 15.73 -3.80 -14.22
N ALA A 289 15.20 -5.01 -14.12
CA ALA A 289 15.16 -5.79 -12.90
C ALA A 289 16.54 -5.81 -12.21
N SER A 290 16.59 -5.41 -10.95
CA SER A 290 17.75 -5.64 -10.10
C SER A 290 17.77 -7.10 -9.69
N ASP A 291 18.77 -7.83 -10.19
CA ASP A 291 19.06 -9.20 -9.83
C ASP A 291 19.63 -9.22 -8.40
N GLY A 292 18.82 -9.70 -7.46
CA GLY A 292 19.18 -9.84 -6.04
C GLY A 292 19.76 -11.22 -5.78
N THR A 293 21.06 -11.27 -5.49
CA THR A 293 21.74 -12.49 -5.08
C THR A 293 21.23 -12.95 -3.70
N ALA A 294 20.51 -14.08 -3.67
CA ALA A 294 20.06 -14.71 -2.45
C ALA A 294 21.27 -15.21 -1.63
N THR A 295 21.47 -14.66 -0.44
CA THR A 295 22.33 -15.25 0.59
C THR A 295 21.45 -16.09 1.50
N SER A 296 21.79 -17.36 1.67
CA SER A 296 21.04 -18.32 2.47
C SER A 296 20.99 -17.90 3.95
N LYS A 297 19.78 -17.61 4.46
CA LYS A 297 19.49 -17.33 5.87
C LYS A 297 18.26 -18.11 6.29
N LEU A 298 18.32 -18.80 7.44
CA LEU A 298 17.17 -19.46 8.06
C LEU A 298 16.56 -18.51 9.10
N ALA A 299 15.25 -18.35 9.07
CA ALA A 299 14.49 -17.62 10.06
C ALA A 299 13.43 -18.54 10.69
N VAL A 300 13.07 -18.33 11.95
CA VAL A 300 12.03 -19.10 12.63
C VAL A 300 10.95 -18.14 13.06
N TRP A 301 9.73 -18.36 12.57
CA TRP A 301 8.49 -17.66 12.88
C TRP A 301 7.75 -18.42 13.97
N ILE A 302 7.45 -17.78 15.11
CA ILE A 302 6.69 -18.41 16.20
C ILE A 302 5.45 -17.57 16.47
N SER A 303 4.26 -18.16 16.39
CA SER A 303 2.97 -17.49 16.60
C SER A 303 2.23 -18.12 17.78
N SER A 304 1.60 -17.28 18.62
CA SER A 304 0.74 -17.73 19.70
C SER A 304 -0.74 -17.70 19.28
N ALA A 305 -1.35 -18.89 19.17
CA ALA A 305 -2.75 -19.22 18.84
C ALA A 305 -3.12 -19.52 17.36
N ALA A 306 -4.15 -20.37 17.21
CA ALA A 306 -4.57 -21.19 16.06
C ALA A 306 -4.94 -20.48 14.74
N SER A 307 -4.74 -19.17 14.62
CA SER A 307 -4.78 -18.46 13.35
C SER A 307 -3.41 -17.85 13.12
N THR A 308 -2.51 -18.62 12.53
CA THR A 308 -1.51 -17.98 11.67
C THR A 308 -2.32 -17.16 10.67
N THR A 309 -2.33 -15.84 10.77
CA THR A 309 -2.78 -15.02 9.65
C THR A 309 -2.00 -15.53 8.44
N HIS A 310 -2.70 -16.15 7.48
CA HIS A 310 -2.07 -16.83 6.34
C HIS A 310 -1.21 -15.89 5.49
N ILE A 311 -1.40 -14.58 5.71
CA ILE A 311 -0.60 -13.49 5.20
C ILE A 311 0.88 -13.75 5.44
N GLY A 312 1.27 -14.18 6.62
CA GLY A 312 2.67 -14.34 6.99
C GLY A 312 3.51 -15.33 6.17
N PRO A 313 3.11 -16.62 6.11
CA PRO A 313 3.74 -17.61 5.24
C PRO A 313 3.71 -17.21 3.77
N LEU A 314 2.55 -16.72 3.31
CA LEU A 314 2.33 -16.32 1.92
C LEU A 314 3.28 -15.20 1.49
N LEU A 315 3.43 -14.22 2.36
CA LEU A 315 4.35 -13.11 2.21
C LEU A 315 5.80 -13.63 2.07
N LEU A 316 6.24 -14.57 2.89
CA LEU A 316 7.64 -15.05 2.85
C LEU A 316 7.99 -15.95 1.68
N GLU A 317 7.01 -16.72 1.20
CA GLU A 317 7.14 -17.44 -0.07
C GLU A 317 7.40 -16.46 -1.23
N GLN A 318 6.83 -15.25 -1.20
CA GLN A 318 7.08 -14.22 -2.24
C GLN A 318 8.52 -13.69 -2.25
N LEU A 319 9.21 -13.70 -1.11
CA LEU A 319 10.64 -13.31 -1.03
C LEU A 319 11.60 -14.46 -1.41
N GLY A 320 11.07 -15.63 -1.81
CA GLY A 320 11.86 -16.78 -2.22
C GLY A 320 12.37 -17.64 -1.06
N TYR A 321 11.83 -17.46 0.15
CA TYR A 321 12.10 -18.36 1.27
C TYR A 321 11.23 -19.60 1.19
N GLU A 322 11.82 -20.77 1.47
CA GLU A 322 11.04 -22.00 1.61
C GLU A 322 10.31 -21.97 2.97
N THR A 323 8.98 -21.87 2.98
CA THR A 323 8.22 -21.87 4.25
C THR A 323 7.79 -23.27 4.65
N ARG A 324 7.89 -23.60 5.94
CA ARG A 324 7.43 -24.87 6.49
C ARG A 324 6.72 -24.65 7.81
N ILE A 325 5.47 -25.10 7.92
CA ILE A 325 4.74 -25.12 9.20
C ILE A 325 5.08 -26.42 9.92
N VAL A 326 5.60 -26.32 11.14
CA VAL A 326 5.94 -27.47 11.98
C VAL A 326 5.40 -27.28 13.39
N THR A 327 5.02 -28.37 14.04
CA THR A 327 4.67 -28.30 15.46
C THR A 327 5.94 -28.12 16.30
N PRO A 328 5.84 -27.53 17.51
CA PRO A 328 7.00 -27.37 18.38
C PRO A 328 7.77 -28.67 18.64
N GLU A 329 7.07 -29.80 18.69
CA GLU A 329 7.63 -31.14 18.92
C GLU A 329 8.33 -31.70 17.68
N ALA A 330 7.90 -31.29 16.48
CA ALA A 330 8.44 -31.71 15.19
C ALA A 330 9.60 -30.81 14.70
N PHE A 331 9.88 -29.69 15.38
CA PHE A 331 10.96 -28.79 15.00
C PHE A 331 12.33 -29.45 15.22
N VAL A 332 12.99 -29.81 14.11
CA VAL A 332 14.37 -30.29 14.08
C VAL A 332 15.20 -29.32 13.24
N ALA A 333 16.24 -28.75 13.83
CA ALA A 333 17.08 -27.76 13.16
C ALA A 333 18.01 -28.42 12.12
N ASP A 334 17.73 -28.18 10.84
CA ASP A 334 18.64 -28.48 9.74
C ASP A 334 19.30 -27.17 9.26
N SER A 335 20.61 -27.10 9.37
CA SER A 335 21.41 -25.89 9.10
C SER A 335 21.62 -25.60 7.61
N THR A 336 20.97 -26.33 6.72
CA THR A 336 21.27 -26.30 5.27
C THR A 336 20.24 -25.58 4.40
N THR A 337 19.10 -25.16 4.94
CA THR A 337 18.02 -24.54 4.15
C THR A 337 17.82 -23.07 4.49
N GLY A 338 17.72 -22.21 3.48
CA GLY A 338 17.30 -20.81 3.62
C GLY A 338 15.78 -20.71 3.83
N ALA A 339 15.27 -21.44 4.81
CA ALA A 339 13.85 -21.64 5.03
C ALA A 339 13.32 -20.76 6.19
N MET A 340 12.03 -20.42 6.14
CA MET A 340 11.32 -19.84 7.27
C MET A 340 10.36 -20.86 7.89
N VAL A 341 10.56 -21.16 9.17
CA VAL A 341 9.79 -22.21 9.87
C VAL A 341 8.74 -21.61 10.78
N PHE A 342 7.47 -21.94 10.57
CA PHE A 342 6.34 -21.50 11.39
C PHE A 342 6.08 -22.51 12.50
N VAL A 343 6.17 -22.05 13.75
CA VAL A 343 5.87 -22.83 14.94
C VAL A 343 4.66 -22.21 15.64
N ALA A 344 3.54 -22.92 15.60
CA ALA A 344 2.34 -22.52 16.32
C ALA A 344 2.43 -22.99 17.78
N MET A 345 2.22 -22.08 18.73
CA MET A 345 2.21 -22.36 20.16
C MET A 345 0.93 -21.82 20.78
N GLU A 346 0.44 -22.39 21.88
CA GLU A 346 -0.81 -21.95 22.50
C GLU A 346 -0.62 -20.70 23.38
N GLU A 347 0.59 -20.47 23.91
CA GLU A 347 0.88 -19.42 24.90
C GLU A 347 2.11 -18.58 24.54
N ALA A 348 2.05 -17.26 24.77
CA ALA A 348 3.11 -16.30 24.44
C ALA A 348 4.39 -16.50 25.26
N GLU A 349 4.28 -16.76 26.58
CA GLU A 349 5.43 -17.04 27.45
C GLU A 349 6.19 -18.30 27.00
N THR A 350 5.44 -19.29 26.51
CA THR A 350 5.98 -20.52 25.93
C THR A 350 6.69 -20.23 24.60
N ALA A 351 6.15 -19.33 23.77
CA ALA A 351 6.78 -18.88 22.53
C ALA A 351 8.09 -18.11 22.75
N GLU A 352 8.13 -17.20 23.73
CA GLU A 352 9.35 -16.48 24.13
C GLU A 352 10.44 -17.43 24.64
N THR A 353 10.06 -18.34 25.53
CA THR A 353 10.97 -19.35 26.08
C THR A 353 11.55 -20.24 24.97
N PHE A 354 10.72 -20.64 24.01
CA PHE A 354 11.13 -21.45 22.87
C PHE A 354 12.04 -20.67 21.91
N ALA A 355 11.71 -19.42 21.59
CA ALA A 355 12.53 -18.53 20.76
C ALA A 355 13.94 -18.33 21.37
N GLY A 356 13.99 -18.03 22.67
CA GLY A 356 15.25 -17.87 23.40
C GLY A 356 16.06 -19.17 23.49
N ARG A 357 15.42 -20.35 23.48
CA ARG A 357 16.11 -21.65 23.41
C ARG A 357 16.74 -21.89 22.04
N ILE A 358 16.00 -21.61 20.95
CA ILE A 358 16.48 -21.77 19.57
C ILE A 358 17.68 -20.85 19.32
N ALA A 359 17.54 -19.57 19.65
CA ALA A 359 18.57 -18.58 19.37
C ALA A 359 19.89 -18.88 20.12
N ARG A 360 19.81 -19.34 21.38
CA ARG A 360 20.98 -19.74 22.18
C ARG A 360 21.66 -21.02 21.66
N ASN A 361 20.89 -22.05 21.32
CA ASN A 361 21.43 -23.37 21.02
C ASN A 361 21.94 -23.51 19.58
N LEU A 362 21.32 -22.81 18.63
CA LEU A 362 21.57 -23.02 17.20
C LEU A 362 22.39 -21.89 16.57
N LYS A 363 22.74 -20.84 17.35
CA LYS A 363 23.42 -19.62 16.88
C LYS A 363 22.72 -18.95 15.69
N MET A 364 21.41 -19.13 15.61
CA MET A 364 20.58 -18.62 14.51
C MET A 364 19.90 -17.33 14.92
N ASP A 365 19.42 -16.67 13.89
CA ASP A 365 18.74 -15.41 13.93
C ASP A 365 17.22 -15.69 14.05
N VAL A 366 16.60 -15.37 15.20
CA VAL A 366 15.19 -15.73 15.50
C VAL A 366 14.30 -14.49 15.53
N VAL A 367 13.14 -14.57 14.88
CA VAL A 367 12.12 -13.51 14.86
C VAL A 367 10.86 -14.04 15.54
N LEU A 368 10.50 -13.44 16.67
CA LEU A 368 9.33 -13.83 17.45
C LEU A 368 8.17 -12.87 17.18
N LEU A 369 6.99 -13.41 16.88
CA LEU A 369 5.76 -12.64 16.84
C LEU A 369 5.03 -12.80 18.17
N ALA A 370 5.00 -11.73 18.97
CA ALA A 370 4.33 -11.72 20.28
C ALA A 370 2.88 -11.26 20.14
N ARG A 371 1.97 -11.87 20.91
CA ARG A 371 0.59 -11.38 21.05
C ARG A 371 0.57 -10.13 21.94
N ASP A 372 -0.40 -9.29 21.63
CA ASP A 372 -0.63 -7.94 22.18
C ASP A 372 -1.13 -7.95 23.64
N ASP A 373 -0.39 -8.60 24.54
CA ASP A 373 -0.77 -8.68 25.96
C ASP A 373 0.13 -7.78 26.87
N ASP A 374 1.11 -7.05 26.33
CA ASP A 374 1.87 -6.05 27.08
C ASP A 374 2.04 -4.70 26.35
N SER A 375 1.82 -3.65 27.13
CA SER A 375 1.38 -2.28 26.82
C SER A 375 2.37 -1.35 26.08
N SER A 376 3.18 -1.87 25.17
CA SER A 376 3.87 -1.00 24.20
C SER A 376 4.07 -1.69 22.86
N ASN A 377 3.31 -1.25 21.86
CA ASN A 377 3.42 -1.56 20.43
C ASN A 377 4.80 -1.20 19.84
N ARG A 378 5.87 -1.86 20.28
CA ARG A 378 7.25 -1.52 19.91
C ARG A 378 8.03 -2.77 19.51
N ARG A 379 8.69 -2.66 18.35
CA ARG A 379 9.75 -3.58 17.94
C ARG A 379 10.80 -3.66 19.04
N ARG A 380 11.16 -4.85 19.49
CA ARG A 380 12.13 -5.04 20.57
C ARG A 380 13.22 -6.01 20.11
N TYR A 381 14.47 -5.56 20.16
CA TYR A 381 15.62 -6.43 19.96
C TYR A 381 16.29 -6.70 21.31
N GLU A 382 16.56 -7.97 21.61
CA GLU A 382 17.34 -8.35 22.79
C GLU A 382 18.72 -8.88 22.36
N PRO A 383 19.80 -8.06 22.50
CA PRO A 383 21.13 -8.41 22.00
C PRO A 383 21.73 -9.68 22.62
N SER A 384 21.40 -9.98 23.88
CA SER A 384 21.89 -11.16 24.61
C SER A 384 21.27 -12.47 24.11
N SER A 385 20.04 -12.43 23.60
CA SER A 385 19.32 -13.61 23.13
C SER A 385 19.28 -13.69 21.60
N ARG A 386 19.65 -12.63 20.86
CA ARG A 386 19.53 -12.52 19.39
C ARG A 386 18.08 -12.71 18.90
N VAL A 387 17.11 -12.51 19.78
CA VAL A 387 15.68 -12.56 19.48
C VAL A 387 15.21 -11.15 19.12
N PHE A 388 14.54 -11.04 17.98
CA PHE A 388 13.84 -9.83 17.58
C PHE A 388 12.33 -10.05 17.71
N THR A 389 11.65 -9.25 18.52
CA THR A 389 10.21 -9.33 18.72
C THR A 389 9.50 -8.28 17.86
N ILE A 390 8.56 -8.75 17.05
CA ILE A 390 7.64 -7.92 16.27
C ILE A 390 6.20 -8.23 16.69
N PRO A 391 5.30 -7.25 16.77
CA PRO A 391 3.87 -7.49 16.91
C PRO A 391 3.28 -8.36 15.79
N SER A 392 2.24 -9.15 16.09
CA SER A 392 1.64 -10.13 15.17
C SER A 392 1.05 -9.57 13.86
N VAL A 393 1.04 -8.24 13.71
CA VAL A 393 0.45 -7.49 12.59
C VAL A 393 1.46 -7.10 11.50
N PHE A 394 2.76 -7.41 11.66
CA PHE A 394 3.83 -6.94 10.77
C PHE A 394 4.06 -7.82 9.51
N SER A 395 4.70 -7.20 8.50
CA SER A 395 4.83 -7.66 7.11
C SER A 395 6.22 -8.21 6.76
N LEU A 396 6.45 -8.52 5.47
CA LEU A 396 7.74 -8.91 4.90
C LEU A 396 8.83 -7.87 5.01
N PHE A 397 8.45 -6.61 4.84
CA PHE A 397 9.40 -5.51 4.76
C PHE A 397 10.03 -5.25 6.13
N ASP A 398 9.29 -5.56 7.19
CA ASP A 398 9.80 -5.56 8.55
C ASP A 398 10.91 -6.61 8.75
N ILE A 399 10.77 -7.78 8.13
CA ILE A 399 11.77 -8.85 8.16
C ILE A 399 13.00 -8.45 7.34
N ALA A 400 12.82 -7.95 6.11
CA ALA A 400 13.92 -7.47 5.26
C ALA A 400 14.69 -6.30 5.90
N TRP A 401 13.99 -5.35 6.53
CA TRP A 401 14.58 -4.23 7.26
C TRP A 401 15.38 -4.69 8.49
N VAL A 402 14.89 -5.68 9.23
CA VAL A 402 15.64 -6.30 10.34
C VAL A 402 16.90 -6.99 9.80
N GLU A 403 16.81 -7.68 8.67
CA GLU A 403 17.97 -8.32 8.04
C GLU A 403 19.03 -7.33 7.55
N GLU A 404 18.61 -6.19 6.98
CA GLU A 404 19.49 -5.12 6.52
C GLU A 404 20.25 -4.47 7.69
N ARG A 405 19.57 -4.22 8.82
CA ARG A 405 20.21 -3.65 10.02
C ARG A 405 21.16 -4.62 10.72
N ARG A 406 20.87 -5.92 10.72
CA ARG A 406 21.80 -6.95 11.23
C ARG A 406 23.11 -7.00 10.44
N ASN A 407 23.04 -6.78 9.13
CA ASN A 407 24.23 -6.75 8.28
C ASN A 407 25.09 -5.49 8.54
N HIS A 408 24.49 -4.39 9.01
CA HIS A 408 25.19 -3.14 9.33
C HIS A 408 25.80 -3.08 10.73
N GLU A 409 25.31 -3.88 11.69
CA GLU A 409 25.91 -3.99 13.04
C GLU A 409 27.25 -4.76 13.08
N TYR A 410 27.74 -5.27 11.93
CA TYR A 410 29.07 -5.90 11.79
C TYR A 410 30.11 -4.98 11.14
N ARG A 411 30.01 -3.66 11.31
CA ARG A 411 31.18 -2.78 11.21
C ARG A 411 31.48 -2.17 12.58
N PRO A 412 32.43 -2.74 13.37
CA PRO A 412 32.93 -1.98 14.50
C PRO A 412 33.50 -0.69 13.95
N HIS A 413 33.05 0.44 14.51
CA HIS A 413 33.77 1.70 14.41
C HIS A 413 35.19 1.47 14.94
N CYS A 414 36.10 1.15 14.03
CA CYS A 414 37.53 1.19 14.25
C CYS A 414 38.07 2.41 13.48
N ARG A 415 38.07 3.51 14.24
CA ARG A 415 38.79 4.79 14.08
C ARG A 415 38.41 5.72 12.95
#